data_AF-A0A0G2DT34-F1
#
_entry.id   AF-A0A0G2DT34-F1
#
_cell.length_a   1.000
_cell.length_b   1.000
_cell.length_c   1.000
_cell.angle_alpha   90.00
_cell.angle_beta   90.00
_cell.angle_gamma   90.00
#
_symmetry.space_group_name_H-M   'P 1'
#
loop_
_entity.id
_entity.type
_entity.pdbx_description
1 polymer ?
#
loop_
_entity_poly.entity_id
_entity_poly.type
_entity_poly.pdbx_seq_one_letter_code
_entity_poly.pdbx_strand_id
1 'polypeptide(L)'
;MVFVMQPLAIGFIKLSFLFFYRRIFFVYKSFQVISLILVAITVAWIIAFFFGFTFACGINFATNWASLSEIGEKCGFGFMATVVYSILDAALDFIILILPFPWGITSAGIFWTVIETNVALIACCLPTLHSLIKPTAFGAAISRPGAHTVS
;
A
#
# COMPACT_ATOMS: atom_id res chain seq x y z
N MET A 1 14.93 -5.72 3.27
CA MET A 1 14.86 -4.59 4.23
C MET A 1 13.86 -3.49 3.84
N VAL A 2 13.97 -2.88 2.65
CA VAL A 2 13.09 -1.74 2.25
C VAL A 2 11.60 -2.11 2.31
N PHE A 3 11.23 -3.31 1.84
CA PHE A 3 9.84 -3.78 1.79
C PHE A 3 9.15 -3.92 3.16
N VAL A 4 9.91 -4.14 4.24
CA VAL A 4 9.33 -4.28 5.59
C VAL A 4 9.05 -2.90 6.21
N MET A 5 9.90 -1.91 5.91
CA MET A 5 9.77 -0.55 6.46
C MET A 5 8.81 0.32 5.64
N GLN A 6 8.60 -0.02 4.37
CA GLN A 6 7.76 0.73 3.44
C GLN A 6 6.29 0.86 3.90
N PRO A 7 5.60 -0.20 4.36
CA PRO A 7 4.22 -0.10 4.86
C PRO A 7 4.08 0.82 6.07
N LEU A 8 5.06 0.84 6.98
CA LEU A 8 5.05 1.74 8.13
C LEU A 8 5.25 3.19 7.71
N ALA A 9 6.27 3.46 6.91
CA ALA A 9 6.58 4.83 6.47
C ALA A 9 5.40 5.44 5.71
N ILE A 10 4.88 4.72 4.71
CA ILE A 10 3.76 5.17 3.89
C ILE A 10 2.47 5.25 4.71
N GLY A 11 2.22 4.26 5.56
CA GLY A 11 1.04 4.23 6.42
C GLY A 11 0.99 5.40 7.42
N PHE A 12 2.11 5.73 8.07
CA PHE A 12 2.16 6.87 9.00
C PHE A 12 1.98 8.22 8.30
N ILE A 13 2.45 8.36 7.06
CA ILE A 13 2.19 9.55 6.23
C ILE A 13 0.68 9.69 5.98
N LYS A 14 0.02 8.62 5.53
CA LYS A 14 -1.44 8.61 5.28
C LYS A 14 -2.24 8.92 6.55
N LEU A 15 -1.86 8.35 7.69
CA LEU A 15 -2.49 8.63 8.98
C LEU A 15 -2.33 10.10 9.39
N SER A 16 -1.15 10.68 9.18
CA SER A 16 -0.90 12.10 9.46
C SER A 16 -1.83 13.01 8.65
N PHE A 17 -2.00 12.73 7.36
CA PHE A 17 -2.96 13.45 6.50
C PHE A 17 -4.41 13.25 6.95
N LEU A 18 -4.83 12.03 7.26
CA LEU A 18 -6.20 11.75 7.72
C LEU A 18 -6.53 12.46 9.04
N PHE A 19 -5.60 12.47 10.00
CA PHE A 19 -5.80 13.21 11.25
C PHE A 19 -5.81 14.73 11.04
N PHE A 20 -4.97 15.24 10.13
CA PHE A 20 -4.98 16.65 9.74
C PHE A 20 -6.32 17.03 9.09
N TYR A 21 -6.82 16.23 8.15
CA TYR A 21 -8.13 16.43 7.53
C TYR A 21 -9.27 16.35 8.52
N ARG A 22 -9.19 15.42 9.47
CA ARG A 22 -10.20 15.31 10.52
C ARG A 22 -10.24 16.53 11.43
N ARG A 23 -9.09 17.17 11.68
CA ARG A 23 -9.01 18.44 12.41
C ARG A 23 -9.59 19.62 11.62
N ILE A 24 -9.28 19.73 10.32
CA ILE A 24 -9.73 20.89 9.52
C ILE A 24 -11.24 20.82 9.19
N PHE A 25 -11.75 19.63 8.89
CA PHE A 25 -13.16 19.39 8.58
C PHE A 25 -13.94 18.85 9.80
N PHE A 26 -13.56 19.26 11.01
CA PHE A 26 -14.21 18.82 12.26
C PHE A 26 -15.71 19.12 12.31
N VAL A 27 -16.14 20.18 11.62
CA VAL A 27 -17.53 20.65 11.58
C VAL A 27 -18.49 19.62 10.96
N TYR A 28 -18.02 18.79 10.02
CA TYR A 28 -18.88 17.87 9.27
C TYR A 28 -18.88 16.47 9.90
N LYS A 29 -19.98 16.08 10.55
CA LYS A 29 -20.11 14.75 11.21
C LYS A 29 -19.89 13.58 10.23
N SER A 30 -20.41 13.67 9.01
CA SER A 30 -20.21 12.65 7.99
C SER A 30 -18.72 12.51 7.63
N PHE A 31 -18.00 13.63 7.53
CA PHE A 31 -16.55 13.62 7.29
C PHE A 31 -15.80 12.95 8.45
N GLN A 32 -16.20 13.19 9.69
CA GLN A 32 -15.60 12.56 10.86
C GLN A 32 -15.75 11.03 10.86
N VAL A 33 -16.92 10.53 10.49
CA VAL A 33 -17.17 9.08 10.41
C VAL A 33 -16.39 8.45 9.25
N ILE A 34 -16.45 9.05 8.05
CA ILE A 34 -15.75 8.52 6.88
C ILE A 34 -14.23 8.53 7.10
N SER A 35 -13.68 9.64 7.60
CA SER A 35 -12.24 9.73 7.90
C SER A 35 -11.82 8.76 9.00
N LEU A 36 -12.65 8.50 10.01
CA LEU A 36 -12.37 7.49 11.03
C LEU A 36 -12.33 6.07 10.45
N ILE A 37 -13.27 5.75 9.55
CA ILE A 37 -13.29 4.46 8.85
C ILE A 37 -12.02 4.31 8.02
N LEU A 38 -11.61 5.36 7.30
CA LEU A 38 -10.37 5.33 6.52
C LEU A 38 -9.13 5.18 7.40
N VAL A 39 -9.08 5.85 8.56
CA VAL A 39 -8.01 5.63 9.55
C VAL A 39 -7.94 4.17 9.96
N ALA A 40 -9.07 3.55 10.30
CA ALA A 40 -9.12 2.14 10.69
C ALA A 40 -8.65 1.22 9.55
N ILE A 41 -9.07 1.48 8.32
CA ILE A 41 -8.63 0.74 7.12
C ILE A 41 -7.12 0.90 6.90
N THR A 42 -6.58 2.11 7.01
CA THR A 42 -5.13 2.36 6.86
C THR A 42 -4.34 1.64 7.95
N VAL A 43 -4.78 1.67 9.20
CA VAL A 43 -4.14 0.92 10.29
C VAL A 43 -4.15 -0.59 10.02
N ALA A 44 -5.30 -1.13 9.60
CA ALA A 44 -5.42 -2.54 9.25
C ALA A 44 -4.49 -2.92 8.08
N TRP A 45 -4.38 -2.05 7.07
CA TRP A 45 -3.46 -2.24 5.94
C TRP A 45 -1.99 -2.25 6.40
N ILE A 46 -1.58 -1.32 7.27
CA ILE A 46 -0.21 -1.30 7.85
C ILE A 46 0.08 -2.62 8.53
N ILE A 47 -0.81 -3.06 9.43
CA ILE A 47 -0.64 -4.29 10.21
C ILE A 47 -0.55 -5.51 9.27
N ALA A 48 -1.50 -5.64 8.34
CA ALA A 48 -1.58 -6.78 7.44
C ALA A 48 -0.31 -6.91 6.58
N PHE A 49 0.14 -5.82 5.97
CA PHE A 49 1.33 -5.84 5.10
C PHE A 49 2.64 -5.87 5.87
N PHE A 50 2.73 -5.23 7.02
CA PHE A 50 3.92 -5.32 7.87
C PHE A 50 4.19 -6.75 8.31
N PHE A 51 3.17 -7.43 8.88
CA PHE A 51 3.32 -8.83 9.28
C PHE A 51 3.41 -9.75 8.07
N GLY A 52 2.67 -9.48 6.99
CA GLY A 52 2.75 -10.25 5.75
C GLY A 52 4.15 -10.25 5.14
N PHE A 53 4.83 -9.10 5.08
CA PHE A 53 6.21 -9.01 4.59
C PHE A 53 7.23 -9.54 5.59
N THR A 54 6.97 -9.42 6.89
CA THR A 54 7.84 -9.99 7.93
C THR A 54 7.80 -11.51 7.94
N PHE A 55 6.65 -12.12 7.63
CA PHE A 55 6.46 -13.57 7.60
C PHE A 55 6.44 -14.17 6.18
N ALA A 56 6.82 -13.40 5.15
CA ALA A 56 6.75 -13.83 3.75
C ALA A 56 7.57 -15.11 3.44
N CYS A 57 8.68 -15.32 4.16
CA CYS A 57 9.54 -16.51 4.06
C CYS A 57 9.42 -17.47 5.26
N GLY A 58 8.38 -17.32 6.10
CA GLY A 58 8.15 -18.15 7.29
C GLY A 58 8.98 -17.75 8.52
N ILE A 59 9.31 -18.73 9.38
CA ILE A 59 9.95 -18.55 10.71
C ILE A 59 11.45 -18.18 10.58
N ASN A 60 12.06 -18.38 9.42
CA ASN A 60 13.46 -18.04 9.18
C ASN A 60 13.64 -16.55 8.88
N PHE A 61 13.63 -15.74 9.94
CA PHE A 61 13.78 -14.28 9.85
C PHE A 61 15.01 -13.84 9.05
N ALA A 62 16.09 -14.63 9.07
CA ALA A 62 17.34 -14.34 8.36
C ALA A 62 17.15 -14.23 6.84
N THR A 63 16.22 -14.98 6.25
CA THR A 63 16.01 -15.02 4.79
C THR A 63 15.28 -13.77 4.27
N ASN A 64 14.52 -13.07 5.11
CA ASN A 64 13.87 -11.80 4.73
C ASN A 64 14.86 -10.64 4.54
N TRP A 65 16.11 -10.81 4.99
CA TRP A 65 17.20 -9.84 4.81
C TRP A 65 18.07 -10.17 3.60
N ALA A 66 17.79 -11.25 2.88
CA ALA A 66 18.49 -11.64 1.65
C ALA A 66 18.17 -10.70 0.47
N SER A 67 18.88 -10.90 -0.65
CA SER A 67 18.70 -10.12 -1.87
C SER A 67 17.34 -10.39 -2.53
N LEU A 68 16.82 -9.40 -3.29
CA LEU A 68 15.51 -9.49 -3.93
C LEU A 68 15.36 -10.70 -4.88
N SER A 69 16.46 -11.10 -5.53
CA SER A 69 16.50 -12.26 -6.42
C SER A 69 16.39 -13.59 -5.66
N GLU A 70 17.04 -13.71 -4.50
CA GLU A 70 16.97 -14.94 -3.69
C GLU A 70 15.61 -15.14 -3.00
N ILE A 71 14.95 -14.04 -2.63
CA ILE A 71 13.61 -14.09 -2.03
C ILE A 71 12.57 -14.56 -3.05
N GLY A 72 12.71 -14.16 -4.32
CA GLY A 72 11.79 -14.56 -5.40
C GLY A 72 11.86 -16.06 -5.75
N GLU A 73 13.03 -16.68 -5.61
CA GLU A 73 13.20 -18.13 -5.83
C GLU A 73 12.82 -18.96 -4.60
N LYS A 74 13.21 -18.51 -3.39
CA LYS A 74 13.00 -19.31 -2.16
C LYS A 74 11.63 -19.12 -1.53
N CYS A 75 10.93 -18.01 -1.79
CA CYS A 75 9.68 -17.66 -1.13
C CYS A 75 8.58 -17.35 -2.14
N GLY A 76 7.64 -18.29 -2.32
CA GLY A 76 6.56 -18.19 -3.30
C GLY A 76 5.58 -17.03 -3.08
N PHE A 77 5.52 -16.46 -1.88
CA PHE A 77 4.58 -15.38 -1.54
C PHE A 77 5.14 -13.96 -1.78
N GLY A 78 6.47 -13.78 -1.86
CA GLY A 78 7.09 -12.45 -1.83
C GLY A 78 6.72 -11.54 -3.01
N PHE A 79 6.77 -12.06 -4.24
CA PHE A 79 6.43 -11.28 -5.44
C PHE A 79 4.95 -10.90 -5.46
N MET A 80 4.05 -11.86 -5.25
CA MET A 80 2.60 -11.63 -5.27
C MET A 80 2.16 -10.68 -4.15
N ALA A 81 2.73 -10.79 -2.95
CA ALA A 81 2.44 -9.85 -1.86
C ALA A 81 2.81 -8.41 -2.22
N THR A 82 3.91 -8.21 -2.96
CA THR A 82 4.35 -6.89 -3.42
C THR A 82 3.38 -6.30 -4.45
N VAL A 83 2.88 -7.14 -5.37
CA VAL A 83 1.85 -6.74 -6.34
C VAL A 83 0.57 -6.28 -5.63
N VAL A 84 0.06 -7.11 -4.71
CA VAL A 84 -1.17 -6.82 -3.98
C VAL A 84 -1.01 -5.56 -3.14
N TYR A 85 0.15 -5.41 -2.48
CA TYR A 85 0.51 -4.20 -1.75
C TYR A 85 0.41 -2.96 -2.63
N SER A 86 1.08 -2.94 -3.80
CA SER A 86 1.08 -1.77 -4.69
C SER A 86 -0.31 -1.41 -5.21
N ILE A 87 -1.15 -2.40 -5.52
CA ILE A 87 -2.52 -2.15 -6.00
C ILE A 87 -3.38 -1.56 -4.87
N LEU A 88 -3.33 -2.16 -3.68
CA LEU A 88 -4.09 -1.66 -2.53
C LEU A 88 -3.59 -0.29 -2.06
N ASP A 89 -2.29 -0.05 -2.12
CA ASP A 89 -1.67 1.23 -1.79
C ASP A 89 -2.23 2.35 -2.68
N ALA A 90 -2.17 2.15 -4.00
CA ALA A 90 -2.70 3.08 -4.99
C ALA A 90 -4.21 3.32 -4.81
N ALA A 91 -4.98 2.25 -4.55
CA ALA A 91 -6.41 2.38 -4.29
C ALA A 91 -6.71 3.23 -3.04
N LEU A 92 -5.97 3.03 -1.95
CA LEU A 92 -6.11 3.82 -0.72
C LEU A 92 -5.75 5.29 -0.96
N ASP A 93 -4.72 5.57 -1.77
CA ASP A 93 -4.34 6.95 -2.11
C ASP A 93 -5.44 7.68 -2.88
N PHE A 94 -6.03 7.03 -3.90
CA PHE A 94 -7.15 7.62 -4.63
C PHE A 94 -8.34 7.92 -3.72
N ILE A 95 -8.66 7.02 -2.78
CA ILE A 95 -9.76 7.24 -1.84
C ILE A 95 -9.47 8.42 -0.90
N ILE A 96 -8.24 8.52 -0.37
CA ILE A 96 -7.84 9.63 0.52
C ILE A 96 -7.81 10.96 -0.24
N LEU A 97 -7.37 10.97 -1.49
CA LEU A 97 -7.35 12.17 -2.35
C LEU A 97 -8.76 12.69 -2.66
N ILE A 98 -9.72 11.80 -2.89
CA ILE A 98 -11.11 12.18 -3.19
C ILE A 98 -11.86 12.61 -1.93
N LEU A 99 -11.45 12.17 -0.73
CA LEU A 99 -12.12 12.43 0.53
C LEU A 99 -12.48 13.92 0.79
N PRO A 100 -11.58 14.92 0.64
CA PRO A 100 -11.91 16.32 0.89
C PRO A 100 -12.72 16.99 -0.24
N PHE A 101 -12.81 16.39 -1.43
CA PHE A 101 -13.39 17.01 -2.61
C PHE A 101 -14.90 17.33 -2.48
N PRO A 102 -15.76 16.43 -1.95
CA PRO A 102 -17.19 16.71 -1.78
C PRO A 102 -17.50 17.87 -0.82
N TRP A 103 -16.53 18.30 0.00
CA TRP A 103 -16.73 19.29 1.06
C TRP A 103 -16.08 20.66 0.77
N GLY A 104 -15.54 20.84 -0.44
CA GLY A 104 -15.44 22.15 -1.11
C GLY A 104 -14.51 23.23 -0.53
N ILE A 105 -13.68 22.94 0.48
CA ILE A 105 -12.79 23.95 1.09
C ILE A 105 -11.41 23.35 1.38
N THR A 106 -10.63 23.07 0.34
CA THR A 106 -9.17 22.94 0.47
C THR A 106 -8.53 24.13 -0.22
N SER A 107 -7.80 24.94 0.55
CA SER A 107 -6.96 25.99 -0.02
C SER A 107 -6.08 25.38 -1.12
N ALA A 108 -6.01 26.05 -2.28
CA ALA A 108 -5.32 25.51 -3.46
C ALA A 108 -3.89 25.02 -3.14
N GLY A 109 -3.19 25.67 -2.20
CA GLY A 109 -1.85 25.26 -1.75
C GLY A 109 -1.80 23.94 -0.95
N ILE A 110 -2.76 23.70 -0.05
CA ILE A 110 -2.81 22.43 0.71
C ILE A 110 -3.22 21.29 -0.22
N PHE A 111 -4.12 21.56 -1.17
CA PHE A 111 -4.50 20.57 -2.18
C PHE A 111 -3.31 20.18 -3.07
N TRP A 112 -2.53 21.15 -3.57
CA TRP A 112 -1.42 20.89 -4.48
C TRP A 112 -0.26 20.13 -3.84
N THR A 113 0.08 20.46 -2.59
CA THR A 113 1.12 19.73 -1.83
C THR A 113 0.74 18.28 -1.54
N VAL A 114 -0.55 18.01 -1.28
CA VAL A 114 -1.07 16.66 -1.12
C VAL A 114 -1.02 15.91 -2.45
N ILE A 115 -1.50 16.51 -3.54
CA ILE A 115 -1.48 15.90 -4.87
C ILE A 115 -0.03 15.56 -5.26
N GLU A 116 0.91 16.48 -5.08
CA GLU A 116 2.32 16.27 -5.41
C GLU A 116 2.92 15.10 -4.63
N THR A 117 2.63 15.01 -3.33
CA THR A 117 3.12 13.90 -2.49
C THR A 117 2.54 12.55 -2.94
N ASN A 118 1.24 12.49 -3.25
CA ASN A 118 0.59 11.26 -3.69
C ASN A 118 1.01 10.85 -5.12
N VAL A 119 1.16 11.81 -6.05
CA VAL A 119 1.66 11.52 -7.40
C VAL A 119 3.11 11.03 -7.35
N ALA A 120 3.94 11.59 -6.48
CA ALA A 120 5.29 11.10 -6.24
C ALA A 120 5.29 9.66 -5.72
N LEU A 121 4.39 9.31 -4.78
CA LEU A 121 4.24 7.94 -4.29
C LEU A 121 3.82 6.98 -5.41
N ILE A 122 2.79 7.33 -6.20
CA ILE A 122 2.36 6.52 -7.36
C ILE A 122 3.51 6.35 -8.35
N ALA A 123 4.27 7.41 -8.64
CA ALA A 123 5.42 7.36 -9.54
C ALA A 123 6.55 6.47 -9.01
N CYS A 124 6.82 6.49 -7.70
CA CYS A 124 7.77 5.57 -7.07
C CYS A 124 7.33 4.11 -7.12
N CYS A 125 6.02 3.85 -7.14
CA CYS A 125 5.45 2.51 -7.27
C CYS A 125 5.32 2.04 -8.74
N LEU A 126 5.41 2.96 -9.71
CA LEU A 126 5.28 2.71 -11.14
C LEU A 126 6.28 1.69 -11.73
N PRO A 127 7.55 1.58 -11.29
CA PRO A 127 8.47 0.54 -11.77
C PRO A 127 7.98 -0.89 -11.45
N THR A 128 7.33 -1.05 -10.30
CA THR A 128 6.70 -2.31 -9.89
C THR A 128 5.46 -2.58 -10.74
N LEU A 129 4.65 -1.55 -11.00
CA LEU A 129 3.46 -1.65 -11.86
C LEU A 129 3.80 -1.93 -13.33
N HIS A 130 4.87 -1.32 -13.87
CA HIS A 130 5.33 -1.53 -15.24
C HIS A 130 5.76 -2.98 -15.48
N SER A 131 6.34 -3.62 -14.47
CA SER A 131 6.67 -5.06 -14.49
C SER A 131 5.43 -5.96 -14.61
N LEU A 132 4.25 -5.50 -14.18
CA LEU A 132 2.96 -6.22 -14.28
C LEU A 132 2.21 -6.02 -15.60
N ILE A 133 2.48 -4.93 -16.32
CA ILE A 133 1.79 -4.62 -17.59
C ILE A 133 2.24 -5.56 -18.72
N LYS A 134 3.33 -6.32 -18.54
CA LYS A 134 3.70 -7.39 -19.48
C LYS A 134 2.65 -8.52 -19.41
N PRO A 135 1.88 -8.77 -20.49
CA PRO A 135 0.69 -9.65 -20.48
C PRO A 135 0.97 -11.12 -20.14
N THR A 136 2.23 -11.55 -20.10
CA THR A 136 2.64 -12.90 -19.70
C THR A 136 2.54 -13.16 -18.19
N ALA A 137 2.63 -12.14 -17.33
CA ALA A 137 2.62 -12.33 -15.87
C ALA A 137 1.21 -12.52 -15.27
N PHE A 138 0.21 -11.81 -15.79
CA PHE A 138 -1.18 -11.96 -15.35
C PHE A 138 -1.75 -13.34 -15.71
N GLY A 139 -1.36 -13.88 -16.88
CA GLY A 139 -1.70 -15.26 -17.28
C GLY A 139 -1.01 -16.35 -16.44
N ALA A 140 0.20 -16.10 -15.94
CA ALA A 140 0.92 -17.02 -15.05
C ALA A 140 0.37 -17.01 -13.61
N ALA A 141 -0.14 -15.86 -13.12
CA ALA A 141 -0.74 -15.73 -11.79
C ALA A 141 -2.11 -16.43 -11.69
N ILE A 142 -2.88 -16.48 -12.79
CA ILE A 142 -4.18 -17.17 -12.84
C ILE A 142 -4.02 -18.68 -13.08
N SER A 143 -2.92 -19.13 -13.72
CA SER A 143 -2.73 -20.53 -14.13
C SER A 143 -2.02 -21.45 -13.11
N ARG A 144 -1.68 -20.97 -11.90
CA ARG A 144 -1.15 -21.82 -10.83
C ARG A 144 -2.11 -22.03 -9.65
N PRO A 145 -3.26 -22.71 -9.82
CA PRO A 145 -3.94 -23.35 -8.72
C PRO A 145 -3.21 -24.67 -8.39
N GLY A 146 -2.42 -24.68 -7.32
CA GLY A 146 -1.94 -25.91 -6.68
C GLY A 146 -0.75 -26.61 -7.35
N ALA A 147 0.43 -26.46 -6.74
CA ALA A 147 1.47 -27.49 -6.80
C ALA A 147 2.03 -27.68 -5.39
N HIS A 148 1.25 -28.37 -4.56
CA HIS A 148 1.82 -29.27 -3.56
C HIS A 148 2.62 -30.33 -4.33
N THR A 149 3.94 -30.35 -4.15
CA THR A 149 4.73 -31.58 -3.92
C THR A 149 6.17 -31.17 -3.62
N VAL A 150 6.52 -31.33 -2.35
CA VAL A 150 7.89 -31.48 -1.86
C VAL A 150 8.45 -32.77 -2.47
N SER A 151 9.63 -32.68 -3.05
CA SER A 151 10.58 -33.79 -3.18
C SER A 151 11.98 -33.20 -3.16
#